data_AF-A0A2D0IPQ4-F1
#
_entry.id   AF-A0A2D0IPQ4-F1
#
_cell.length_a   1.000
_cell.length_b   1.000
_cell.length_c   1.000
_cell.angle_alpha   90.00
_cell.angle_beta   90.00
_cell.angle_gamma   90.00
#
_symmetry.space_group_name_H-M   'P 1'
#
loop_
_entity.id
_entity.type
_entity.pdbx_description
1 polymer ?
#
loop_
_entity_poly.entity_id
_entity_poly.type
_entity_poly.pdbx_seq_one_letter_code
_entity_poly.pdbx_strand_id
1 'polypeptide(L)'
;MFLSKVWIDWRWAKDPYQLHRALWQLFPHRPNDARDFLFRIEAQHFGRGAEALLQSVQAPSSAQAAQVIVSKPIQWSIPNGAKLRFKLRANPIKTIKDGEQRRDRNGKIKGCRVPLIHEEEQLQWLSRKLAGAALLSTAWVTPESPIYFYKDDIRGKIQPICFEGQIIVQENESFITLLSQGIGPAKAMGCGLLSLGLS
;
A
#
# COMPACT_ATOMS: atom_id res chain seq x y z
N MET A 1 -3.61 10.74 13.22
CA MET A 1 -3.59 10.44 11.77
C MET A 1 -4.90 10.88 11.16
N PHE A 2 -4.97 10.98 9.84
CA PHE A 2 -6.16 11.32 9.07
C PHE A 2 -6.46 10.20 8.08
N LEU A 3 -7.75 9.95 7.86
CA LEU A 3 -8.23 9.13 6.75
C LEU A 3 -9.14 9.98 5.88
N SER A 4 -8.86 9.98 4.59
CA SER A 4 -9.47 10.88 3.64
C SER A 4 -9.89 10.15 2.37
N LYS A 5 -11.04 10.53 1.82
CA LYS A 5 -11.41 10.18 0.45
C LYS A 5 -10.93 11.30 -0.45
N VAL A 6 -10.19 10.93 -1.50
CA VAL A 6 -9.58 11.88 -2.43
C VAL A 6 -10.01 11.53 -3.86
N TRP A 7 -10.34 12.56 -4.63
CA TRP A 7 -10.50 12.48 -6.07
C TRP A 7 -9.23 12.94 -6.77
N ILE A 8 -8.72 12.16 -7.72
CA ILE A 8 -7.54 12.48 -8.51
C ILE A 8 -7.98 12.76 -9.95
N ASP A 9 -7.54 13.89 -10.49
CA ASP A 9 -7.88 14.31 -11.86
C ASP A 9 -7.32 13.32 -12.90
N TRP A 10 -8.09 13.08 -13.96
CA TRP A 10 -7.72 12.12 -15.02
C TRP A 10 -6.37 12.40 -15.67
N ARG A 11 -5.93 13.66 -15.72
CA ARG A 11 -4.64 14.05 -16.29
C ARG A 11 -3.49 13.42 -15.53
N TRP A 12 -3.68 13.19 -14.23
CA TRP A 12 -2.72 12.60 -13.31
C TRP A 12 -3.01 11.13 -12.97
N ALA A 13 -4.22 10.63 -13.27
CA ALA A 13 -4.61 9.25 -13.01
C ALA A 13 -4.23 8.26 -14.14
N LYS A 14 -3.22 8.61 -14.96
CA LYS A 14 -2.80 7.81 -16.13
C LYS A 14 -1.83 6.69 -15.76
N ASP A 15 -0.94 6.96 -14.82
CA ASP A 15 0.08 6.02 -14.37
C ASP A 15 0.32 6.14 -12.86
N PRO A 16 0.91 5.10 -12.23
CA PRO A 16 1.12 5.06 -10.78
C PRO A 16 2.00 6.18 -10.24
N TYR A 17 2.96 6.66 -11.03
CA TYR A 17 3.88 7.71 -10.61
C TYR A 17 3.19 9.08 -10.62
N GLN A 18 2.35 9.35 -11.63
CA GLN A 18 1.50 10.53 -11.65
C GLN A 18 0.46 10.51 -10.53
N LEU A 19 -0.16 9.36 -10.24
CA LEU A 19 -1.04 9.20 -9.09
C LEU A 19 -0.32 9.56 -7.78
N HIS A 20 0.88 9.00 -7.58
CA HIS A 20 1.70 9.30 -6.41
C HIS A 20 2.06 10.79 -6.32
N ARG A 21 2.48 11.42 -7.44
CA ARG A 21 2.79 12.85 -7.48
C ARG A 21 1.58 13.73 -7.20
N ALA A 22 0.41 13.37 -7.70
CA ALA A 22 -0.84 14.10 -7.42
C ALA A 22 -1.20 14.06 -5.94
N LEU A 23 -1.10 12.89 -5.31
CA LEU A 23 -1.32 12.75 -3.87
C LEU A 23 -0.29 13.50 -3.03
N TRP A 24 0.97 13.58 -3.48
CA TRP A 24 1.99 14.35 -2.79
C TRP A 24 1.67 15.85 -2.72
N GLN A 25 0.99 16.40 -3.74
CA GLN A 25 0.60 17.82 -3.77
C GLN A 25 -0.42 18.18 -2.68
N LEU A 26 -1.07 17.19 -2.05
CA LEU A 26 -1.98 17.42 -0.94
C LEU A 26 -1.28 17.91 0.34
N PHE A 27 0.06 17.82 0.38
CA PHE A 27 0.90 18.19 1.51
C PHE A 27 1.90 19.28 1.07
N PRO A 28 1.47 20.54 0.94
CA PRO A 28 2.34 21.63 0.51
C PRO A 28 3.47 21.91 1.52
N HIS A 29 4.53 22.58 1.07
CA HIS A 29 5.69 22.99 1.88
C HIS A 29 6.62 21.87 2.37
N ARG A 30 6.52 20.66 1.79
CA ARG A 30 7.36 19.51 2.16
C ARG A 30 7.93 18.74 0.96
N PRO A 31 8.75 19.38 0.10
CA PRO A 31 9.29 18.71 -1.10
C PRO A 31 10.35 17.64 -0.78
N ASN A 32 11.07 17.77 0.34
CA ASN A 32 12.19 16.90 0.70
C ASN A 32 11.86 15.87 1.80
N ASP A 33 10.62 15.87 2.29
CA ASP A 33 10.22 15.00 3.39
C ASP A 33 10.06 13.56 2.92
N ALA A 34 10.29 12.61 3.83
CA ALA A 34 9.96 11.22 3.57
C ALA A 34 8.43 11.04 3.51
N ARG A 35 7.96 10.11 2.68
CA ARG A 35 6.52 9.84 2.54
C ARG A 35 5.94 9.37 3.87
N ASP A 36 4.99 10.11 4.39
CA ASP A 36 4.25 9.84 5.63
C ASP A 36 2.76 9.51 5.40
N PHE A 37 2.41 9.18 4.15
CA PHE A 37 1.08 8.72 3.78
C PHE A 37 1.08 7.35 3.09
N LEU A 38 -0.06 6.67 3.17
CA LEU A 38 -0.41 5.44 2.46
C LEU A 38 -1.70 5.69 1.69
N PHE A 39 -1.89 5.00 0.58
CA PHE A 39 -3.13 5.10 -0.17
C PHE A 39 -3.48 3.78 -0.84
N ARG A 40 -4.75 3.67 -1.23
CA ARG A 40 -5.25 2.61 -2.11
C ARG A 40 -6.21 3.24 -3.11
N ILE A 41 -6.08 2.88 -4.39
CA ILE A 41 -7.04 3.27 -5.42
C ILE A 41 -8.25 2.35 -5.30
N GLU A 42 -9.41 2.93 -4.98
CA GLU A 42 -10.68 2.22 -4.83
C GLU A 42 -11.40 2.06 -6.17
N ALA A 43 -11.38 3.11 -6.99
CA ALA A 43 -12.00 3.10 -8.31
C ALA A 43 -11.19 3.94 -9.30
N GLN A 44 -11.11 3.48 -10.55
CA GLN A 44 -10.55 4.26 -11.64
C GLN A 44 -11.63 4.43 -12.70
N HIS A 45 -11.94 5.69 -13.01
CA HIS A 45 -12.97 6.05 -13.97
C HIS A 45 -12.27 6.56 -15.24
N PHE A 46 -12.29 5.74 -16.28
CA PHE A 46 -11.63 6.05 -17.55
C PHE A 46 -12.07 7.43 -18.07
N GLY A 47 -11.09 8.28 -18.38
CA GLY A 47 -11.32 9.65 -18.85
C GLY A 47 -11.87 10.65 -17.82
N ARG A 48 -12.15 10.24 -16.57
CA ARG A 48 -12.70 11.11 -15.52
C ARG A 48 -11.77 11.31 -14.33
N GLY A 49 -11.06 10.27 -13.89
CA GLY A 49 -10.16 10.35 -12.74
C GLY A 49 -10.07 9.05 -11.96
N ALA A 50 -9.61 9.14 -10.72
CA ALA A 50 -9.56 8.01 -9.80
C ALA A 50 -9.98 8.42 -8.39
N GLU A 51 -10.64 7.50 -7.68
CA GLU A 51 -10.93 7.61 -6.26
C GLU A 51 -9.84 6.90 -5.45
N ALA A 52 -9.30 7.59 -4.47
CA ALA A 52 -8.32 7.05 -3.54
C ALA A 52 -8.81 7.16 -2.10
N LEU A 53 -8.56 6.09 -1.34
CA LEU A 53 -8.53 6.14 0.11
C LEU A 53 -7.11 6.50 0.55
N LEU A 54 -6.96 7.60 1.29
CA LEU A 54 -5.68 8.14 1.73
C LEU A 54 -5.61 8.13 3.26
N GLN A 55 -4.55 7.52 3.80
CA GLN A 55 -4.19 7.61 5.21
C GLN A 55 -2.91 8.43 5.35
N SER A 56 -2.92 9.48 6.16
CA SER A 56 -1.79 10.39 6.32
C SER A 56 -1.57 10.79 7.79
N VAL A 57 -0.34 11.16 8.14
CA VAL A 57 -0.05 11.73 9.45
C VAL A 57 -0.67 13.12 9.59
N GLN A 58 -0.53 13.95 8.56
CA GLN A 58 -1.05 15.32 8.49
C GLN A 58 -2.40 15.39 7.78
N ALA A 59 -3.16 16.46 8.04
CA ALA A 59 -4.40 16.73 7.31
C ALA A 59 -4.07 17.10 5.85
N PRO A 60 -4.63 16.42 4.84
CA PRO A 60 -4.41 16.79 3.46
C PRO A 60 -5.18 18.07 3.10
N SER A 61 -4.59 18.89 2.24
CA SER A 61 -5.24 20.06 1.64
C SER A 61 -5.47 19.83 0.15
N SER A 62 -6.61 20.23 -0.40
CA SER A 62 -6.87 20.08 -1.83
C SER A 62 -5.83 20.83 -2.69
N ALA A 63 -5.48 20.24 -3.82
CA ALA A 63 -4.53 20.78 -4.79
C ALA A 63 -5.07 20.64 -6.22
N GLN A 64 -4.42 21.28 -7.20
CA GLN A 64 -4.89 21.25 -8.59
C GLN A 64 -5.03 19.82 -9.14
N ALA A 65 -4.12 18.91 -8.79
CA ALA A 65 -4.12 17.52 -9.26
C ALA A 65 -5.06 16.58 -8.49
N ALA A 66 -5.40 16.91 -7.23
CA ALA A 66 -6.15 16.03 -6.34
C ALA A 66 -7.00 16.83 -5.34
N GLN A 67 -8.26 16.44 -5.18
CA GLN A 67 -9.24 17.11 -4.34
C GLN A 67 -9.63 16.23 -3.15
N VAL A 68 -9.57 16.78 -1.94
CA VAL A 68 -10.03 16.10 -0.73
C VAL A 68 -11.56 16.21 -0.67
N ILE A 69 -12.25 15.08 -0.80
CA ILE A 69 -13.73 15.03 -0.73
C ILE A 69 -14.16 15.05 0.74
N VAL A 70 -13.52 14.22 1.56
CA VAL A 70 -13.75 14.15 3.00
C VAL A 70 -12.45 13.80 3.69
N SER A 71 -12.20 14.39 4.85
CA SER A 71 -11.08 14.04 5.71
C SER A 71 -11.55 13.95 7.15
N LYS A 72 -11.14 12.90 7.85
CA LYS A 72 -11.48 12.68 9.26
C LYS A 72 -10.23 12.34 10.05
N PRO A 73 -10.01 12.96 11.22
CA PRO A 73 -8.99 12.48 12.14
C PRO A 73 -9.39 11.10 12.64
N ILE A 74 -8.41 10.20 12.73
CA ILE A 74 -8.56 8.87 13.30
C ILE A 74 -7.64 8.72 14.50
N GLN A 75 -8.24 8.24 15.58
CA GLN A 75 -7.57 7.71 16.75
C GLN A 75 -7.92 6.22 16.85
N TRP A 76 -6.89 5.38 16.77
CA TRP A 76 -7.08 3.93 16.90
C TRP A 76 -7.19 3.57 18.37
N SER A 77 -8.32 3.00 18.76
CA SER A 77 -8.51 2.38 20.08
C SER A 77 -8.91 0.94 19.85
N ILE A 78 -7.90 0.05 19.76
CA ILE A 78 -8.10 -1.35 19.40
C ILE A 78 -7.58 -2.23 20.54
N PRO A 79 -8.45 -2.90 21.30
CA PRO A 79 -8.00 -3.73 22.41
C PRO A 79 -7.33 -5.02 21.92
N ASN A 80 -6.43 -5.57 22.75
CA ASN A 80 -5.91 -6.92 22.53
C ASN A 80 -7.08 -7.92 22.52
N GLY A 81 -7.00 -8.91 21.64
CA GLY A 81 -8.08 -9.88 21.39
C GLY A 81 -9.19 -9.38 20.46
N ALA A 82 -9.17 -8.11 20.01
CA ALA A 82 -10.15 -7.61 19.06
C ALA A 82 -10.16 -8.42 17.76
N LYS A 83 -11.35 -8.87 17.35
CA LYS A 83 -11.59 -9.52 16.07
C LYS A 83 -12.02 -8.47 15.06
N LEU A 84 -11.30 -8.35 13.96
CA LEU A 84 -11.53 -7.32 12.97
C LEU A 84 -11.53 -7.91 11.56
N ARG A 85 -12.44 -7.42 10.72
CA ARG A 85 -12.34 -7.60 9.28
C ARG A 85 -11.24 -6.69 8.75
N PHE A 86 -10.53 -7.14 7.72
CA PHE A 86 -9.50 -6.34 7.09
C PHE A 86 -9.54 -6.41 5.57
N LYS A 87 -8.98 -5.37 4.94
CA LYS A 87 -8.65 -5.32 3.51
C LYS A 87 -7.25 -4.74 3.32
N LEU A 88 -6.41 -5.43 2.56
CA LEU A 88 -5.03 -5.04 2.29
C LEU A 88 -4.66 -5.33 0.84
N ARG A 89 -4.40 -4.29 0.06
CA ARG A 89 -3.68 -4.43 -1.21
C ARG A 89 -2.18 -4.48 -0.93
N ALA A 90 -1.49 -5.55 -1.31
CA ALA A 90 -0.05 -5.70 -1.08
C ALA A 90 0.68 -6.24 -2.32
N ASN A 91 2.02 -6.15 -2.29
CA ASN A 91 2.91 -6.74 -3.29
C ASN A 91 3.80 -7.82 -2.62
N PRO A 92 3.30 -9.06 -2.45
CA PRO A 92 4.04 -10.15 -1.84
C PRO A 92 5.15 -10.61 -2.78
N ILE A 93 6.40 -10.41 -2.36
CA ILE A 93 7.58 -10.73 -3.17
C ILE A 93 8.60 -11.51 -2.35
N LYS A 94 9.40 -12.32 -3.05
CA LYS A 94 10.68 -12.86 -2.57
C LYS A 94 11.82 -12.30 -3.40
N THR A 95 13.02 -12.25 -2.79
CA THR A 95 14.24 -11.87 -3.51
C THR A 95 14.98 -13.13 -3.89
N ILE A 96 15.24 -13.32 -5.18
CA ILE A 96 16.04 -14.40 -5.73
C ILE A 96 17.30 -13.82 -6.39
N LYS A 97 18.32 -14.65 -6.63
CA LYS A 97 19.48 -14.24 -7.46
C LYS A 97 19.01 -14.06 -8.91
N ASP A 98 19.54 -13.05 -9.59
CA ASP A 98 19.22 -12.81 -11.00
C ASP A 98 19.63 -14.01 -11.86
N GLY A 99 18.68 -14.57 -12.63
CA GLY A 99 18.91 -15.71 -13.51
C GLY A 99 19.87 -15.40 -14.66
N GLU A 100 19.94 -14.14 -15.08
CA GLU A 100 20.90 -13.64 -16.07
C GLU A 100 22.28 -13.35 -15.46
N GLN A 101 22.47 -13.61 -14.15
CA GLN A 101 23.71 -13.41 -13.39
C GLN A 101 24.32 -11.99 -13.51
N ARG A 102 23.52 -10.97 -13.84
CA ARG A 102 23.97 -9.58 -13.92
C ARG A 102 24.54 -9.15 -12.57
N ARG A 103 25.64 -8.38 -12.62
CA ARG A 103 26.34 -7.93 -11.42
C ARG A 103 25.94 -6.50 -11.05
N ASP A 104 25.91 -6.22 -9.75
CA ASP A 104 25.81 -4.87 -9.22
C ASP A 104 27.14 -4.12 -9.34
N ARG A 105 27.16 -2.85 -8.92
CA ARG A 105 28.37 -2.00 -8.93
C ARG A 105 29.53 -2.57 -8.09
N ASN A 106 29.24 -3.50 -7.18
CA ASN A 106 30.21 -4.14 -6.30
C ASN A 106 30.58 -5.56 -6.79
N GLY A 107 30.18 -5.94 -8.00
CA GLY A 107 30.51 -7.24 -8.60
C GLY A 107 29.69 -8.42 -8.08
N LYS A 108 28.68 -8.22 -7.23
CA LYS A 108 27.80 -9.29 -6.72
C LYS A 108 26.63 -9.53 -7.67
N ILE A 109 26.15 -10.78 -7.77
CA ILE A 109 24.93 -11.09 -8.55
C ILE A 109 23.77 -10.27 -7.97
N LYS A 110 23.10 -9.52 -8.84
CA LYS A 110 21.99 -8.66 -8.49
C LYS A 110 20.84 -9.50 -7.92
N GLY A 111 20.20 -8.99 -6.87
CA GLY A 111 18.93 -9.55 -6.38
C GLY A 111 17.77 -9.13 -7.28
N CYS A 112 16.94 -10.07 -7.68
CA CYS A 112 15.69 -9.83 -8.40
C CYS A 112 14.50 -10.07 -7.47
N ARG A 113 13.56 -9.12 -7.43
CA ARG A 113 12.31 -9.26 -6.68
C ARG A 113 11.27 -9.91 -7.58
N VAL A 114 10.81 -11.09 -7.19
CA VAL A 114 9.80 -11.85 -7.92
C VAL A 114 8.53 -11.99 -7.08
N PRO A 115 7.33 -11.91 -7.68
CA PRO A 115 6.09 -12.09 -6.96
C PRO A 115 5.96 -13.53 -6.43
N LEU A 116 5.33 -13.67 -5.26
CA LEU A 116 4.83 -14.96 -4.80
C LEU A 116 3.56 -15.28 -5.59
N ILE A 117 3.53 -16.44 -6.25
CA ILE A 117 2.43 -16.82 -7.16
C ILE A 117 1.49 -17.87 -6.57
N HIS A 118 1.95 -18.62 -5.56
CA HIS A 118 1.13 -19.61 -4.88
C HIS A 118 0.42 -18.97 -3.69
N GLU A 119 -0.88 -19.23 -3.56
CA GLU A 119 -1.73 -18.67 -2.51
C GLU A 119 -1.19 -18.98 -1.10
N GLU A 120 -0.71 -20.20 -0.87
CA GLU A 120 -0.12 -20.59 0.41
C GLU A 120 1.11 -19.72 0.76
N GLU A 121 2.02 -19.48 -0.20
CA GLU A 121 3.18 -18.60 0.02
C GLU A 121 2.74 -17.15 0.32
N GLN A 122 1.66 -16.68 -0.32
CA GLN A 122 1.10 -15.34 -0.12
C GLN A 122 0.46 -15.19 1.26
N LEU A 123 -0.31 -16.18 1.71
CA LEU A 123 -0.90 -16.22 3.05
C LEU A 123 0.18 -16.34 4.13
N GLN A 124 1.18 -17.20 3.95
CA GLN A 124 2.34 -17.29 4.84
C GLN A 124 3.11 -15.95 4.90
N TRP A 125 3.25 -15.27 3.76
CA TRP A 125 3.85 -13.93 3.71
C TRP A 125 3.04 -12.94 4.56
N LEU A 126 1.71 -12.94 4.45
CA LEU A 126 0.86 -12.06 5.24
C LEU A 126 0.97 -12.37 6.74
N SER A 127 0.88 -13.64 7.13
CA SER A 127 1.05 -14.06 8.52
C SER A 127 2.39 -13.61 9.10
N ARG A 128 3.50 -13.75 8.35
CA ARG A 128 4.82 -13.24 8.77
C ARG A 128 4.85 -11.72 8.92
N LYS A 129 4.07 -10.98 8.16
CA LYS A 129 3.99 -9.51 8.27
C LYS A 129 3.13 -9.03 9.44
N LEU A 130 2.18 -9.86 9.88
CA LEU A 130 1.33 -9.58 11.03
C LEU A 130 1.91 -10.11 12.35
N ALA A 131 2.86 -11.05 12.28
CA ALA A 131 3.49 -11.68 13.44
C ALA A 131 3.96 -10.64 14.48
N GLY A 132 3.61 -10.88 15.74
CA GLY A 132 3.89 -9.98 16.85
C GLY A 132 2.83 -8.89 17.08
N ALA A 133 1.96 -8.62 16.09
CA ALA A 133 0.91 -7.62 16.19
C ALA A 133 -0.51 -8.21 16.10
N ALA A 134 -0.73 -9.16 15.20
CA ALA A 134 -2.02 -9.80 15.00
C ALA A 134 -1.90 -11.24 14.46
N LEU A 135 -2.87 -12.08 14.80
CA LEU A 135 -3.05 -13.41 14.21
C LEU A 135 -3.96 -13.32 13.00
N LEU A 136 -3.57 -13.97 11.92
CA LEU A 136 -4.44 -14.18 10.75
C LEU A 136 -5.41 -15.32 11.05
N SER A 137 -6.71 -15.01 11.14
CA SER A 137 -7.75 -16.01 11.42
C SER A 137 -8.26 -16.65 10.13
N THR A 138 -8.67 -15.81 9.18
CA THR A 138 -9.13 -16.23 7.84
C THR A 138 -8.66 -15.19 6.84
N ALA A 139 -8.36 -15.60 5.62
CA ALA A 139 -8.08 -14.67 4.53
C ALA A 139 -8.35 -15.32 3.17
N TRP A 140 -8.76 -14.48 2.23
CA TRP A 140 -8.89 -14.79 0.81
C TRP A 140 -7.91 -13.93 0.03
N VAL A 141 -7.35 -14.50 -1.03
CA VAL A 141 -6.46 -13.79 -1.93
C VAL A 141 -7.16 -13.54 -3.26
N THR A 142 -7.20 -12.29 -3.68
CA THR A 142 -7.67 -11.91 -5.01
C THR A 142 -6.50 -11.30 -5.80
N PRO A 143 -6.04 -11.95 -6.88
CA PRO A 143 -5.06 -11.37 -7.78
C PRO A 143 -5.57 -10.08 -8.39
N GLU A 144 -4.71 -9.07 -8.51
CA GLU A 144 -5.04 -7.84 -9.22
C GLU A 144 -4.25 -7.68 -10.52
N SER A 145 -4.70 -6.77 -11.38
CA SER A 145 -3.99 -6.43 -12.60
C SER A 145 -2.57 -5.93 -12.29
N PRO A 146 -1.56 -6.35 -13.07
CA PRO A 146 -0.20 -5.89 -12.88
C PRO A 146 -0.09 -4.38 -13.12
N ILE A 147 0.71 -3.73 -12.28
CA ILE A 147 1.03 -2.32 -12.39
C ILE A 147 2.40 -2.19 -13.05
N TYR A 148 2.43 -1.58 -14.23
CA TYR A 148 3.66 -1.25 -14.94
C TYR A 148 4.06 0.19 -14.68
N PHE A 149 5.36 0.43 -14.51
CA PHE A 149 5.90 1.78 -14.35
C PHE A 149 7.27 1.87 -14.98
N TYR A 150 7.74 3.10 -15.19
CA TYR A 150 9.10 3.40 -15.63
C TYR A 150 9.78 4.23 -14.54
N LYS A 151 11.02 3.88 -14.22
CA LYS A 151 11.87 4.64 -13.32
C LYS A 151 13.27 4.67 -13.89
N ASP A 152 13.80 5.87 -14.17
CA ASP A 152 15.15 6.07 -14.71
C ASP A 152 15.40 5.18 -15.95
N ASP A 153 14.45 5.18 -16.90
CA ASP A 153 14.40 4.33 -18.10
C ASP A 153 14.31 2.81 -17.87
N ILE A 154 14.23 2.37 -16.61
CA ILE A 154 14.03 0.97 -16.25
C ILE A 154 12.54 0.70 -16.11
N ARG A 155 12.04 -0.24 -16.92
CA ARG A 155 10.68 -0.76 -16.78
C ARG A 155 10.57 -1.61 -15.51
N GLY A 156 9.62 -1.27 -14.66
CA GLY A 156 9.25 -2.02 -13.47
C GLY A 156 7.87 -2.65 -13.61
N LYS A 157 7.68 -3.76 -12.89
CA LYS A 157 6.38 -4.43 -12.72
C LYS A 157 6.12 -4.64 -11.24
N ILE A 158 4.92 -4.33 -10.81
CA ILE A 158 4.35 -4.74 -9.53
C ILE A 158 3.18 -5.67 -9.83
N GLN A 159 3.05 -6.73 -9.05
CA GLN A 159 1.92 -7.67 -9.13
C GLN A 159 1.16 -7.56 -7.79
N PRO A 160 0.22 -6.61 -7.67
CA PRO A 160 -0.55 -6.50 -6.45
C PRO A 160 -1.48 -7.70 -6.30
N ILE A 161 -1.80 -8.00 -5.06
CA ILE A 161 -2.91 -8.84 -4.68
C ILE A 161 -3.71 -8.13 -3.58
N CYS A 162 -5.00 -8.42 -3.51
CA CYS A 162 -5.86 -7.99 -2.42
C CYS A 162 -6.05 -9.16 -1.45
N PHE A 163 -5.73 -8.91 -0.18
CA PHE A 163 -6.10 -9.77 0.93
C PHE A 163 -7.32 -9.20 1.62
N GLU A 164 -8.33 -10.03 1.83
CA GLU A 164 -9.49 -9.71 2.66
C GLU A 164 -9.71 -10.85 3.64
N GLY A 165 -10.21 -10.57 4.84
CA GLY A 165 -10.29 -11.61 5.86
C GLY A 165 -10.57 -11.11 7.26
N GLN A 166 -10.23 -11.94 8.24
CA GLN A 166 -10.30 -11.63 9.66
C GLN A 166 -8.95 -11.80 10.35
N ILE A 167 -8.66 -10.88 11.25
CA ILE A 167 -7.49 -10.91 12.13
C ILE A 167 -7.92 -10.77 13.59
N ILE A 168 -7.08 -11.28 14.48
CA ILE A 168 -7.21 -11.12 15.93
C ILE A 168 -6.01 -10.33 16.43
N VAL A 169 -6.23 -9.16 17.01
CA VAL A 169 -5.14 -8.33 17.51
C VAL A 169 -4.47 -8.99 18.71
N GLN A 170 -3.15 -9.13 18.68
CA GLN A 170 -2.37 -9.70 19.78
C GLN A 170 -1.75 -8.61 20.66
N GLU A 171 -1.18 -7.60 20.02
CA GLU A 171 -0.47 -6.51 20.68
C GLU A 171 -0.83 -5.18 19.99
N ASN A 172 -1.55 -4.34 20.72
CA ASN A 172 -2.14 -3.09 20.24
C ASN A 172 -1.09 -2.12 19.67
N GLU A 173 0.01 -1.85 20.37
CA GLU A 173 0.97 -0.81 19.94
C GLU A 173 1.68 -1.19 18.63
N SER A 174 2.10 -2.44 18.54
CA SER A 174 2.69 -3.05 17.33
C SER A 174 1.70 -3.04 16.19
N PHE A 175 0.41 -3.30 16.46
CA PHE A 175 -0.63 -3.29 15.45
C PHE A 175 -0.95 -1.88 14.93
N ILE A 176 -1.04 -0.88 15.82
CA ILE A 176 -1.18 0.53 15.44
C ILE A 176 0.03 1.00 14.62
N THR A 177 1.23 0.54 14.98
CA THR A 177 2.46 0.83 14.24
C THR A 177 2.38 0.25 12.82
N LEU A 178 1.93 -1.00 12.67
CA LEU A 178 1.72 -1.62 11.35
C LEU A 178 0.67 -0.87 10.51
N LEU A 179 -0.45 -0.47 11.11
CA LEU A 179 -1.48 0.34 10.43
C LEU A 179 -0.88 1.65 9.90
N SER A 180 -0.05 2.30 10.70
CA SER A 180 0.54 3.61 10.38
C SER A 180 1.62 3.52 9.32
N GLN A 181 2.54 2.55 9.46
CA GLN A 181 3.68 2.41 8.54
C GLN A 181 3.29 1.71 7.24
N GLY A 182 2.28 0.85 7.27
CA GLY A 182 1.80 0.06 6.15
C GLY A 182 2.61 -1.22 5.92
N ILE A 183 1.96 -2.19 5.29
CA ILE A 183 2.47 -3.56 5.17
C ILE A 183 3.09 -3.83 3.80
N GLY A 184 4.38 -4.16 3.79
CA GLY A 184 5.07 -4.66 2.60
C GLY A 184 5.56 -3.59 1.60
N PRO A 185 6.10 -4.02 0.45
CA PRO A 185 6.67 -3.14 -0.58
C PRO A 185 5.63 -2.35 -1.37
N ALA A 186 6.10 -1.53 -2.32
CA ALA A 186 5.28 -0.80 -3.28
C ALA A 186 4.25 0.19 -2.69
N LYS A 187 4.52 0.70 -1.48
CA LYS A 187 3.64 1.67 -0.80
C LYS A 187 3.39 2.97 -1.60
N ALA A 188 4.35 3.37 -2.43
CA ALA A 188 4.21 4.53 -3.32
C ALA A 188 3.25 4.26 -4.50
N MET A 189 2.91 3.00 -4.74
CA MET A 189 2.11 2.53 -5.87
C MET A 189 0.76 1.99 -5.40
N GLY A 190 0.25 2.50 -4.27
CA GLY A 190 -1.08 2.15 -3.75
C GLY A 190 -1.17 0.84 -2.99
N CYS A 191 -0.05 0.29 -2.51
CA CYS A 191 -0.01 -0.91 -1.66
C CYS A 191 0.23 -0.56 -0.18
N GLY A 192 -0.06 -1.52 0.70
CA GLY A 192 0.34 -1.49 2.11
C GLY A 192 -0.63 -0.78 3.05
N LEU A 193 -1.68 -0.12 2.55
CA LEU A 193 -2.75 0.41 3.38
C LEU A 193 -3.65 -0.74 3.87
N LEU A 194 -3.60 -1.00 5.17
CA LEU A 194 -4.47 -1.95 5.86
C LEU A 194 -5.74 -1.22 6.34
N SER A 195 -6.89 -1.58 5.78
CA SER A 195 -8.20 -1.06 6.21
C SER A 195 -8.86 -2.05 7.16
N LEU A 196 -9.55 -1.53 8.18
CA LEU A 196 -10.23 -2.32 9.20
C LEU A 196 -11.73 -2.07 9.18
N GLY A 197 -12.50 -3.10 9.51
CA GLY A 197 -13.94 -3.03 9.76
C GLY A 197 -14.31 -3.88 10.97
N LEU A 198 -15.35 -3.50 11.68
CA LEU A 198 -15.91 -4.34 12.76
C LEU A 198 -16.42 -5.65 12.15
N SER A 199 -16.07 -6.79 12.74
CA SER A 199 -16.54 -8.11 12.30
C SER A 199 -18.03 -8.29 12.51
#